data_AF-A0A368F6B3-F1
#
_entry.id   AF-A0A368F6B3-F1
#
_cell.length_a   1.000
_cell.length_b   1.000
_cell.length_c   1.000
_cell.angle_alpha   90.00
_cell.angle_beta   90.00
_cell.angle_gamma   90.00
#
_symmetry.space_group_name_H-M   'P 1'
#
loop_
_entity.id
_entity.type
_entity.pdbx_description
1 polymer ?
#
loop_
_entity_poly.entity_id
_entity_poly.type
_entity_poly.pdbx_seq_one_letter_code
_entity_poly.pdbx_strand_id
1 'polypeptide(L)'
;MESWYRLKVQEIQTQSARQSMEHGYAKEEVKRLRTQLSDLRGKLADLESRNSLLEKQIQELNYQLEDDQRSYESALNDRDAQIRKMREECQALMVELQMLLDTKQTLDAEIAIYRKMLEGEENRAGLKQLVEQVVKTHAITQETDTETMRVVKGETASRQSFQRSAKGNVSIHEASPDGKFIVLQNTHRAKDESIGEWKLKRRIDGKREIVYSLPKDFVLRAGKSVKVITLPG
;
A
#
# COMPACT_ATOMS: atom_id res chain seq x y z
N MET A 1 48.09 41.54 -84.05
CA MET A 1 46.76 42.01 -83.62
C MET A 1 45.76 40.87 -83.55
N GLU A 2 45.62 40.02 -84.59
CA GLU A 2 44.71 38.86 -84.59
C GLU A 2 44.97 37.80 -83.51
N SER A 3 46.23 37.51 -83.17
CA SER A 3 46.60 36.52 -82.14
C SER A 3 46.05 36.90 -80.76
N TRP A 4 46.09 38.19 -80.41
CA TRP A 4 45.56 38.70 -79.14
C TRP A 4 44.02 38.57 -79.08
N TYR A 5 43.33 38.90 -80.18
CA TYR A 5 41.88 38.72 -80.26
C TYR A 5 41.46 37.25 -80.15
N ARG A 6 42.17 36.33 -80.83
CA ARG A 6 41.93 34.88 -80.71
C ARG A 6 42.11 34.40 -79.27
N LEU A 7 43.20 34.82 -78.61
CA LEU A 7 43.46 34.44 -77.22
C LEU A 7 42.37 34.96 -76.28
N LYS A 8 41.91 36.21 -76.48
CA LYS A 8 40.85 36.80 -75.64
C LYS A 8 39.50 36.11 -75.83
N VAL A 9 39.14 35.76 -77.06
CA VAL A 9 37.93 34.98 -77.36
C VAL A 9 38.00 33.60 -76.71
N GLN A 10 39.15 32.93 -76.79
CA GLN A 10 39.36 31.62 -76.15
C GLN A 10 39.24 31.71 -74.63
N GLU A 11 39.79 32.75 -74.00
CA GLU A 11 39.69 32.99 -72.56
C GLU A 11 38.23 33.27 -72.12
N ILE A 12 37.48 34.06 -72.88
CA ILE A 12 36.06 34.31 -72.61
C ILE A 12 35.25 33.02 -72.75
N GLN A 13 35.54 32.19 -73.75
CA GLN A 13 34.86 30.91 -73.96
C GLN A 13 35.15 29.92 -72.83
N THR A 14 36.41 29.81 -72.38
CA THR A 14 36.75 28.93 -71.26
C THR A 14 36.15 29.42 -69.94
N GLN A 15 36.14 30.73 -69.70
CA GLN A 15 35.50 31.31 -68.52
C GLN A 15 33.98 31.13 -68.54
N SER A 16 33.34 31.32 -69.69
CA SER A 16 31.90 31.06 -69.89
C SER A 16 31.56 29.58 -69.69
N ALA A 17 32.39 28.66 -70.19
CA ALA A 17 32.20 27.23 -69.98
C ALA A 17 32.31 26.84 -68.50
N ARG A 18 33.28 27.42 -67.78
CA ARG A 18 33.44 27.22 -66.33
C ARG A 18 32.23 27.75 -65.55
N GLN A 19 31.77 28.97 -65.84
CA GLN A 19 30.58 29.53 -65.22
C GLN A 19 29.33 28.69 -65.50
N SER A 20 29.18 28.15 -66.72
CA SER A 20 28.06 27.27 -67.06
C SER A 20 28.09 25.96 -66.27
N MET A 21 29.26 25.37 -66.04
CA MET A 21 29.39 24.18 -65.19
C MET A 21 29.07 24.50 -63.73
N GLU A 22 29.62 25.57 -63.18
CA GLU A 22 29.36 26.01 -61.80
C GLU A 22 27.87 26.31 -61.56
N HIS A 23 27.22 26.95 -62.53
CA HIS A 23 25.77 27.16 -62.50
C HIS A 23 24.99 25.83 -62.54
N GLY A 24 25.46 24.85 -63.33
CA GLY A 24 24.92 23.50 -63.36
C GLY A 24 24.98 22.83 -61.98
N TYR A 25 26.15 22.82 -61.35
CA TYR A 25 26.34 22.27 -60.00
C TYR A 25 25.46 22.96 -58.96
N ALA A 26 25.40 24.30 -58.96
CA ALA A 26 24.54 25.04 -58.04
C ALA A 26 23.06 24.69 -58.22
N LYS A 27 22.61 24.49 -59.47
CA LYS A 27 21.24 24.11 -59.78
C LYS A 27 20.90 22.69 -59.32
N GLU A 28 21.82 21.75 -59.49
CA GLU A 28 21.67 20.38 -58.97
C GLU A 28 21.64 20.36 -57.44
N GLU A 29 22.49 21.15 -56.79
CA GLU A 29 22.53 21.26 -55.34
C GLU A 29 21.24 21.85 -54.78
N VAL A 30 20.70 22.91 -55.41
CA VAL A 30 19.39 23.46 -55.05
C VAL A 30 18.28 22.41 -55.20
N LYS A 31 18.32 21.60 -56.27
CA LYS A 31 17.35 20.51 -56.46
C LYS A 31 17.47 19.46 -55.35
N ARG A 32 18.69 19.05 -55.00
CA ARG A 32 18.98 18.10 -53.92
C ARG A 32 18.46 18.61 -52.58
N LEU A 33 18.76 19.86 -52.23
CA LEU A 33 18.31 20.50 -50.99
C LEU A 33 16.78 20.63 -50.93
N ARG A 34 16.12 20.92 -52.05
CA ARG A 34 14.64 20.95 -52.11
C ARG A 34 14.02 19.58 -51.83
N THR A 35 14.57 18.50 -52.39
CA THR A 35 14.10 17.14 -52.09
C THR A 35 14.30 16.81 -50.62
N GLN A 36 15.49 17.08 -50.07
CA GLN A 36 15.76 16.85 -48.64
C GLN A 36 14.83 17.65 -47.73
N LEU A 37 14.52 18.90 -48.07
CA LEU A 37 13.58 19.72 -47.31
C LEU A 37 12.16 19.11 -47.35
N SER A 38 11.74 18.58 -48.49
CA SER A 38 10.45 17.89 -48.63
C SER A 38 10.41 16.64 -47.76
N ASP A 39 11.46 15.81 -47.80
CA ASP A 39 11.55 14.59 -47.01
C ASP A 39 11.55 14.88 -45.50
N LEU A 40 12.29 15.91 -45.08
CA LEU A 40 12.32 16.34 -43.68
C LEU A 40 10.97 16.88 -43.21
N ARG A 41 10.24 17.62 -44.06
CA ARG A 41 8.87 18.07 -43.76
C ARG A 41 7.90 16.91 -43.62
N GLY A 42 8.01 15.88 -44.47
CA GLY A 42 7.22 14.66 -44.34
C GLY A 42 7.47 13.95 -43.02
N LYS A 43 8.75 13.74 -42.67
CA LYS A 43 9.14 13.13 -41.39
C LYS A 43 8.65 13.93 -40.19
N LEU A 44 8.69 15.26 -40.26
CA LEU A 44 8.18 16.12 -39.20
C LEU A 44 6.68 15.92 -39.01
N ALA A 45 5.89 15.93 -40.09
CA ALA A 45 4.45 15.70 -40.03
C ALA A 45 4.09 14.31 -39.48
N ASP A 46 4.83 13.27 -39.87
CA ASP A 46 4.65 11.91 -39.35
C ASP A 46 4.93 11.84 -37.84
N LEU A 47 6.00 12.50 -37.38
CA LEU A 47 6.36 12.55 -35.97
C LEU A 47 5.35 13.36 -35.15
N GLU A 48 4.86 14.49 -35.66
CA GLU A 48 3.82 15.29 -35.02
C GLU A 48 2.51 14.49 -34.87
N SER A 49 2.09 13.78 -35.92
CA SER A 49 0.93 12.89 -35.89
C SER A 49 1.09 11.78 -34.85
N ARG A 50 2.25 11.11 -34.84
CA ARG A 50 2.55 10.08 -33.85
C ARG A 50 2.58 10.62 -32.43
N ASN A 51 3.10 11.81 -32.21
CA ASN A 51 3.14 12.43 -30.90
C ASN A 51 1.71 12.73 -30.40
N SER A 52 0.86 13.31 -31.26
CA SER A 52 -0.55 13.55 -30.93
C SER A 52 -1.30 12.25 -30.59
N LEU A 53 -1.02 11.15 -31.29
CA LEU A 53 -1.60 9.85 -30.98
C LEU A 53 -1.15 9.33 -29.60
N LEU A 54 0.16 9.43 -29.30
CA LEU A 54 0.71 9.01 -28.02
C LEU A 54 0.16 9.85 -26.86
N GLU A 55 0.01 11.16 -27.04
CA GLU A 55 -0.60 12.05 -26.05
C GLU A 55 -2.05 11.64 -25.74
N LYS A 56 -2.85 11.30 -26.77
CA LYS A 56 -4.20 10.77 -26.58
C LYS A 56 -4.21 9.44 -25.82
N GLN A 57 -3.32 8.51 -26.18
CA GLN A 57 -3.22 7.22 -25.48
C GLN A 57 -2.83 7.40 -24.01
N ILE A 58 -1.91 8.32 -23.71
CA ILE A 58 -1.54 8.66 -22.34
C ILE A 58 -2.77 9.19 -21.58
N GLN A 59 -3.53 10.08 -22.20
CA GLN A 59 -4.73 10.64 -21.59
C GLN A 59 -5.79 9.58 -21.32
N GLU A 60 -6.06 8.68 -22.28
CA GLU A 60 -6.99 7.55 -22.12
C GLU A 60 -6.56 6.60 -20.99
N LEU A 61 -5.28 6.23 -20.94
CA LEU A 61 -4.72 5.39 -19.89
C LEU A 61 -4.80 6.04 -18.51
N ASN A 62 -4.57 7.36 -18.42
CA ASN A 62 -4.72 8.08 -17.16
C ASN A 62 -6.18 8.08 -16.69
N TYR A 63 -7.15 8.31 -17.58
CA TYR A 63 -8.56 8.22 -17.22
C TYR A 63 -8.95 6.82 -16.74
N GLN A 64 -8.48 5.78 -17.44
CA GLN A 64 -8.74 4.40 -17.04
C GLN A 64 -8.12 4.09 -15.68
N LEU A 65 -6.88 4.54 -15.43
CA LEU A 65 -6.20 4.34 -14.15
C LEU A 65 -6.94 5.03 -13.00
N GLU A 66 -7.40 6.26 -13.19
CA GLU A 66 -8.19 6.99 -12.20
C GLU A 66 -9.53 6.30 -11.90
N ASP A 67 -10.19 5.76 -12.93
CA ASP A 67 -11.45 5.06 -12.76
C ASP A 67 -11.28 3.74 -12.02
N ASP A 68 -10.26 2.95 -12.39
CA ASP A 68 -9.89 1.73 -11.70
C ASP A 68 -9.53 2.02 -10.23
N GLN A 69 -8.77 3.08 -9.95
CA GLN A 69 -8.44 3.48 -8.58
C GLN A 69 -9.71 3.77 -7.76
N ARG A 70 -10.65 4.57 -8.29
CA ARG A 70 -11.92 4.85 -7.61
C ARG A 70 -12.72 3.57 -7.36
N SER A 71 -12.77 2.66 -8.33
CA SER A 71 -13.46 1.38 -8.21
C SER A 71 -12.84 0.50 -7.11
N TYR A 72 -11.51 0.38 -7.08
CA TYR A 72 -10.81 -0.39 -6.05
C TYR A 72 -10.96 0.22 -4.66
N GLU A 73 -10.91 1.55 -4.53
CA GLU A 73 -11.14 2.23 -3.26
C GLU A 73 -12.57 2.01 -2.74
N SER A 74 -13.58 2.08 -3.62
CA SER A 74 -14.96 1.75 -3.25
C SER A 74 -15.09 0.31 -2.79
N ALA A 75 -14.53 -0.65 -3.54
CA ALA A 75 -14.58 -2.06 -3.18
C ALA A 75 -13.86 -2.34 -1.85
N LEU A 76 -12.75 -1.66 -1.58
CA LEU A 76 -12.02 -1.78 -0.32
C LEU A 76 -12.86 -1.25 0.86
N ASN A 77 -13.47 -0.08 0.69
CA ASN A 77 -14.36 0.51 1.70
C ASN A 77 -15.55 -0.40 2.01
N ASP A 78 -16.16 -1.01 1.00
CA ASP A 78 -17.26 -1.96 1.17
C ASP A 78 -16.81 -3.21 1.95
N ARG A 79 -15.62 -3.74 1.64
CA ARG A 79 -15.06 -4.88 2.39
C ARG A 79 -14.73 -4.51 3.83
N ASP A 80 -14.15 -3.34 4.08
CA ASP A 80 -13.87 -2.86 5.43
C ASP A 80 -15.15 -2.65 6.24
N ALA A 81 -16.22 -2.14 5.61
CA ALA A 81 -17.54 -2.03 6.23
C ALA A 81 -18.12 -3.40 6.59
N GLN A 82 -18.02 -4.39 5.69
CA GLN A 82 -18.45 -5.77 5.98
C GLN A 82 -17.65 -6.38 7.14
N ILE A 83 -16.32 -6.18 7.19
CA ILE A 83 -15.49 -6.67 8.30
C ILE A 83 -15.91 -6.03 9.62
N ARG A 84 -16.19 -4.72 9.65
CA ARG A 84 -16.68 -4.04 10.86
C ARG A 84 -18.00 -4.63 11.32
N LYS A 85 -18.96 -4.79 10.41
CA LYS A 85 -20.25 -5.39 10.69
C LYS A 85 -20.12 -6.80 11.27
N MET A 86 -19.32 -7.68 10.65
CA MET A 86 -19.11 -9.04 11.17
C MET A 86 -18.43 -9.04 12.54
N ARG A 87 -17.51 -8.10 12.80
CA ARG A 87 -16.87 -7.97 14.12
C ARG A 87 -17.87 -7.56 15.19
N GLU A 88 -18.75 -6.61 14.88
CA GLU A 88 -19.84 -6.17 15.77
C GLU A 88 -20.81 -7.33 16.05
N GLU A 89 -21.19 -8.10 15.02
CA GLU A 89 -22.03 -9.30 15.17
C GLU A 89 -21.36 -10.36 16.05
N CYS A 90 -20.07 -10.65 15.83
CA CYS A 90 -19.32 -11.59 16.69
C CYS A 90 -19.24 -11.10 18.13
N GLN A 91 -19.06 -9.79 18.37
CA GLN A 91 -19.04 -9.22 19.72
C GLN A 91 -20.40 -9.36 20.40
N ALA A 92 -21.49 -9.06 19.70
CA ALA A 92 -22.84 -9.25 20.23
C ALA A 92 -23.09 -10.72 20.61
N LEU A 93 -22.70 -11.66 19.75
CA LEU A 93 -22.85 -13.09 20.02
C LEU A 93 -22.01 -13.56 21.22
N MET A 94 -20.79 -13.03 21.40
CA MET A 94 -19.97 -13.35 22.59
C MET A 94 -20.64 -12.89 23.88
N VAL A 95 -21.26 -11.71 23.88
CA VAL A 95 -22.01 -11.20 25.04
C VAL A 95 -23.21 -12.08 25.34
N GLU A 96 -24.01 -12.43 24.32
CA GLU A 96 -25.17 -13.30 24.47
C GLU A 96 -24.78 -14.69 24.99
N LEU A 97 -23.68 -15.26 24.47
CA LEU A 97 -23.15 -16.54 24.95
C LEU A 97 -22.72 -16.47 26.43
N GLN A 98 -22.09 -15.37 26.84
CA GLN A 98 -21.69 -15.18 28.23
C GLN A 98 -22.90 -15.10 29.17
N MET A 99 -23.93 -14.33 28.80
CA MET A 99 -25.18 -14.26 29.56
C MET A 99 -25.85 -15.63 29.69
N LEU A 100 -25.86 -16.42 28.60
CA LEU A 100 -26.39 -17.77 28.62
C LEU A 100 -25.54 -18.71 29.51
N LEU A 101 -24.22 -18.54 29.52
CA LEU A 101 -23.34 -19.30 30.39
C LEU A 101 -23.61 -18.98 31.87
N ASP A 102 -23.77 -17.71 32.23
CA ASP A 102 -24.02 -17.26 33.60
C ASP A 102 -25.37 -17.78 34.12
N THR A 103 -26.42 -17.74 33.29
CA THR A 103 -27.72 -18.34 33.62
C THR A 103 -27.61 -19.85 33.80
N LYS A 104 -26.86 -20.55 32.93
CA LYS A 104 -26.63 -22.00 33.07
C LYS A 104 -25.89 -22.34 34.36
N GLN A 105 -24.84 -21.59 34.71
CA GLN A 105 -24.08 -21.80 35.95
C GLN A 105 -24.96 -21.61 37.19
N THR A 106 -25.88 -20.64 37.13
CA THR A 106 -26.87 -20.45 38.19
C THR A 106 -27.77 -21.67 38.32
N LEU A 107 -28.37 -22.12 37.22
CA LEU A 107 -29.27 -23.28 37.24
C LEU A 107 -28.57 -24.55 37.74
N ASP A 108 -27.31 -24.78 37.36
CA ASP A 108 -26.52 -25.89 37.88
C ASP A 108 -26.35 -25.81 39.41
N ALA A 109 -26.11 -24.60 39.94
CA ALA A 109 -25.95 -24.38 41.36
C ALA A 109 -27.27 -24.58 42.12
N GLU A 110 -28.40 -24.11 41.58
CA GLU A 110 -29.73 -24.39 42.11
C GLU A 110 -30.02 -25.91 42.14
N ILE A 111 -29.74 -26.63 41.05
CA ILE A 111 -29.89 -28.08 40.98
C ILE A 111 -29.02 -28.77 42.03
N ALA A 112 -27.78 -28.32 42.24
CA ALA A 112 -26.88 -28.86 43.26
C ALA A 112 -27.42 -28.63 44.68
N ILE A 113 -28.01 -27.46 44.95
CA ILE A 113 -28.71 -27.16 46.22
C ILE A 113 -29.90 -28.10 46.41
N TYR A 114 -30.75 -28.23 45.39
CA TYR A 114 -31.92 -29.11 45.44
C TYR A 114 -31.53 -30.58 45.70
N ARG A 115 -30.47 -31.08 45.05
CA ARG A 115 -29.93 -32.42 45.32
C ARG A 115 -29.47 -32.58 46.77
N LYS A 116 -28.71 -31.61 47.31
CA LYS A 116 -28.27 -31.64 48.72
C LYS A 116 -29.44 -31.58 49.71
N MET A 117 -30.50 -30.85 49.40
CA MET A 117 -31.70 -30.81 50.26
C MET A 117 -32.45 -32.16 50.26
N LEU A 118 -32.46 -32.86 49.13
CA LEU A 118 -33.10 -34.17 48.98
C LEU A 118 -32.27 -35.32 49.60
N GLU A 119 -30.94 -35.18 49.68
CA GLU A 119 -30.02 -36.17 50.26
C GLU A 119 -30.05 -36.25 51.81
N GLY A 120 -30.80 -35.38 52.51
CA GLY A 120 -31.05 -35.49 53.96
C GLY A 120 -30.12 -34.65 54.86
N GLU A 121 -30.64 -34.27 56.04
CA GLU A 121 -30.23 -33.16 56.91
C GLU A 121 -28.83 -33.19 57.59
N GLU A 122 -27.85 -33.98 57.14
CA GLU A 122 -26.55 -34.03 57.86
C GLU A 122 -25.58 -32.87 57.56
N ASN A 123 -25.86 -32.01 56.56
CA ASN A 123 -24.88 -31.02 56.06
C ASN A 123 -25.41 -29.58 55.95
N ARG A 124 -26.10 -29.09 56.98
CA ARG A 124 -26.74 -27.76 57.02
C ARG A 124 -25.76 -26.57 56.82
N ALA A 125 -24.49 -26.74 57.20
CA ALA A 125 -23.45 -25.72 57.02
C ALA A 125 -23.03 -25.57 55.54
N GLY A 126 -22.84 -26.69 54.83
CA GLY A 126 -22.48 -26.68 53.41
C GLY A 126 -23.60 -26.21 52.48
N LEU A 127 -24.86 -26.29 52.94
CA LEU A 127 -26.02 -25.76 52.21
C LEU A 127 -26.07 -24.23 52.26
N LYS A 128 -25.82 -23.63 53.44
CA LYS A 128 -25.77 -22.16 53.59
C LYS A 128 -24.68 -21.53 52.72
N GLN A 129 -23.50 -22.15 52.66
CA GLN A 129 -22.38 -21.66 51.86
C GLN A 129 -22.68 -21.67 50.36
N LEU A 130 -23.35 -22.73 49.85
CA LEU A 130 -23.74 -22.79 48.44
C LEU A 130 -24.81 -21.75 48.10
N VAL A 131 -25.83 -21.61 48.95
CA VAL A 131 -26.90 -20.62 48.76
C VAL A 131 -26.33 -19.20 48.77
N GLU A 132 -25.41 -18.88 49.67
CA GLU A 132 -24.76 -17.56 49.71
C GLU A 132 -23.91 -17.30 48.45
N GLN A 133 -23.28 -18.33 47.89
CA GLN A 133 -22.53 -18.22 46.64
C GLN A 133 -23.45 -17.92 45.44
N VAL A 134 -24.65 -18.53 45.38
CA VAL A 134 -25.67 -18.27 44.35
C VAL A 134 -26.27 -16.86 44.47
N VAL A 135 -26.54 -16.40 45.69
CA VAL A 135 -27.05 -15.04 45.94
C VAL A 135 -26.00 -13.99 45.55
N LYS A 136 -24.71 -14.26 45.80
CA LYS A 136 -23.62 -13.38 45.35
C LYS A 136 -23.50 -13.33 43.82
N THR A 137 -23.62 -14.47 43.12
CA THR A 137 -23.64 -14.45 41.65
C THR A 137 -24.83 -13.67 41.10
N HIS A 138 -26.03 -13.80 41.69
CA HIS A 138 -27.22 -13.03 41.31
C HIS A 138 -27.08 -11.50 41.53
N ALA A 139 -26.47 -11.09 42.63
CA ALA A 139 -26.22 -9.66 42.89
C ALA A 139 -25.21 -9.07 41.88
N ILE A 140 -24.20 -9.85 41.48
CA ILE A 140 -23.25 -9.45 40.45
C ILE A 140 -23.94 -9.31 39.09
N THR A 141 -24.90 -10.18 38.74
CA THR A 141 -25.61 -10.12 37.45
C THR A 141 -26.40 -8.81 37.25
N GLN A 142 -26.94 -8.23 38.33
CA GLN A 142 -27.70 -6.96 38.26
C GLN A 142 -26.81 -5.71 38.12
N GLU A 143 -25.56 -5.74 38.63
CA GLU A 143 -24.61 -4.64 38.44
C GLU A 143 -23.88 -4.73 37.08
N THR A 144 -23.68 -5.95 36.56
CA THR A 144 -22.93 -6.19 35.31
C THR A 144 -23.66 -5.77 34.04
N ASP A 145 -24.97 -5.53 34.03
CA ASP A 145 -25.68 -5.02 32.83
C ASP A 145 -25.23 -3.58 32.46
N THR A 146 -24.72 -2.82 33.42
CA THR A 146 -24.18 -1.47 33.16
C THR A 146 -22.68 -1.47 32.86
N GLU A 147 -21.96 -2.52 33.25
CA GLU A 147 -20.50 -2.59 33.21
C GLU A 147 -19.95 -3.54 32.13
N THR A 148 -20.72 -4.54 31.68
CA THR A 148 -20.37 -5.39 30.52
C THR A 148 -20.23 -4.58 29.23
N MET A 149 -20.97 -3.47 29.08
CA MET A 149 -20.76 -2.52 27.97
C MET A 149 -19.38 -1.84 28.01
N ARG A 150 -18.71 -1.79 29.17
CA ARG A 150 -17.35 -1.27 29.34
C ARG A 150 -16.28 -2.35 29.32
N VAL A 151 -16.55 -3.55 29.85
CA VAL A 151 -15.54 -4.60 30.06
C VAL A 151 -15.23 -5.44 28.82
N VAL A 152 -16.12 -5.53 27.81
CA VAL A 152 -15.79 -6.24 26.54
C VAL A 152 -14.67 -5.52 25.75
N LYS A 153 -14.30 -4.29 26.14
CA LYS A 153 -13.16 -3.56 25.58
C LYS A 153 -11.80 -4.07 26.04
N GLY A 154 -11.74 -5.01 26.98
CA GLY A 154 -10.54 -5.26 27.78
C GLY A 154 -10.16 -6.72 27.93
N GLU A 155 -10.14 -7.53 26.86
CA GLU A 155 -9.31 -8.73 26.78
C GLU A 155 -9.29 -9.34 25.37
N THR A 156 -9.17 -8.50 24.35
CA THR A 156 -8.51 -8.95 23.13
C THR A 156 -7.09 -8.47 23.25
N ALA A 157 -6.11 -9.38 23.20
CA ALA A 157 -4.75 -8.99 22.83
C ALA A 157 -4.90 -8.12 21.59
N SER A 158 -4.78 -6.82 21.79
CA SER A 158 -5.10 -5.80 20.81
C SER A 158 -4.05 -5.90 19.73
N ARG A 159 -4.21 -6.85 18.82
CA ARG A 159 -3.55 -6.84 17.54
C ARG A 159 -4.21 -5.67 16.81
N GLN A 160 -3.70 -4.48 17.10
CA GLN A 160 -4.05 -3.25 16.42
C GLN A 160 -3.89 -3.54 14.93
N SER A 161 -5.02 -3.77 14.26
CA SER A 161 -5.07 -4.02 12.82
C SER A 161 -4.94 -2.66 12.15
N PHE A 162 -3.72 -2.17 12.09
CA PHE A 162 -3.39 -1.07 11.22
C PHE A 162 -3.56 -1.55 9.78
N GLN A 163 -4.29 -0.80 8.97
CA GLN A 163 -4.28 -0.98 7.52
C GLN A 163 -2.87 -0.61 7.04
N ARG A 164 -2.12 -1.62 6.59
CA ARG A 164 -0.72 -1.47 6.17
C ARG A 164 -0.65 -1.70 4.66
N SER A 165 -0.48 -0.63 3.90
CA SER A 165 -0.12 -0.72 2.48
C SER A 165 1.37 -0.42 2.33
N ALA A 166 2.05 -1.16 1.46
CA ALA A 166 3.43 -0.92 1.11
C ALA A 166 3.55 -0.94 -0.42
N LYS A 167 4.24 0.05 -0.99
CA LYS A 167 4.63 0.04 -2.40
C LYS A 167 5.97 -0.68 -2.51
N GLY A 168 5.94 -1.93 -3.00
CA GLY A 168 7.14 -2.74 -3.25
C GLY A 168 7.23 -4.01 -2.39
N ASN A 169 8.42 -4.61 -2.40
CA ASN A 169 8.66 -5.94 -1.84
C ASN A 169 8.85 -5.97 -0.31
N VAL A 170 8.87 -4.81 0.36
CA VAL A 170 9.17 -4.71 1.79
C VAL A 170 8.03 -4.01 2.51
N SER A 171 7.50 -4.64 3.55
CA SER A 171 6.39 -4.13 4.37
C SER A 171 6.76 -4.11 5.86
N ILE A 172 6.06 -3.29 6.64
CA ILE A 172 6.19 -3.27 8.09
C ILE A 172 5.34 -4.41 8.65
N HIS A 173 5.98 -5.47 9.12
CA HIS A 173 5.31 -6.63 9.72
C HIS A 173 4.82 -6.31 11.14
N GLU A 174 5.66 -5.64 11.93
CA GLU A 174 5.37 -5.29 13.32
C GLU A 174 6.02 -3.95 13.68
N ALA A 175 5.40 -3.22 14.60
CA ALA A 175 5.99 -2.01 15.18
C ALA A 175 5.63 -1.95 16.66
N SER A 176 6.63 -1.82 17.52
CA SER A 176 6.42 -1.70 18.97
C SER A 176 5.65 -0.41 19.32
N PRO A 177 4.67 -0.42 20.25
CA PRO A 177 3.95 0.82 20.61
C PRO A 177 4.83 1.93 21.19
N ASP A 178 5.93 1.55 21.87
CA ASP A 178 6.89 2.44 22.50
C ASP A 178 7.99 2.95 21.54
N GLY A 179 8.05 2.40 20.33
CA GLY A 179 9.02 2.83 19.32
C GLY A 179 10.40 2.22 19.47
N LYS A 180 10.63 1.27 20.39
CA LYS A 180 11.95 0.63 20.55
C LYS A 180 12.39 -0.17 19.32
N PHE A 181 11.44 -0.78 18.62
CA PHE A 181 11.73 -1.56 17.42
C PHE A 181 10.63 -1.52 16.37
N ILE A 182 11.02 -1.87 15.15
CA ILE A 182 10.16 -2.23 14.03
C ILE A 182 10.62 -3.55 13.42
N VAL A 183 9.71 -4.29 12.81
CA VAL A 183 10.01 -5.51 12.05
C VAL A 183 9.62 -5.26 10.61
N LEU A 184 10.61 -5.37 9.72
CA LEU A 184 10.40 -5.34 8.28
C LEU A 184 10.32 -6.76 7.75
N GLN A 185 9.46 -7.00 6.78
CA GLN A 185 9.33 -8.28 6.09
C GLN A 185 9.46 -8.07 4.60
N ASN A 186 10.27 -8.90 3.95
CA ASN A 186 10.24 -9.04 2.51
C ASN A 186 9.05 -9.94 2.14
N THR A 187 8.06 -9.36 1.49
CA THR A 187 6.82 -10.04 1.04
C THR A 187 7.02 -10.83 -0.24
N HIS A 188 8.13 -10.60 -0.97
CA HIS A 188 8.47 -11.34 -2.18
C HIS A 188 9.06 -12.70 -1.82
N ARG A 189 8.58 -13.76 -2.48
CA ARG A 189 8.92 -15.16 -2.13
C ARG A 189 10.24 -15.66 -2.72
N ALA A 190 10.74 -15.02 -3.77
CA ALA A 190 11.91 -15.51 -4.52
C ALA A 190 12.99 -14.44 -4.83
N LYS A 191 12.82 -13.20 -4.35
CA LYS A 191 13.71 -12.08 -4.69
C LYS A 191 14.19 -11.44 -3.41
N ASP A 192 15.50 -11.36 -3.26
CA ASP A 192 16.13 -10.63 -2.18
C ASP A 192 16.04 -9.12 -2.45
N GLU A 193 15.80 -8.34 -1.41
CA GLU A 193 15.67 -6.89 -1.53
C GLU A 193 16.82 -6.20 -0.79
N SER A 194 17.60 -5.42 -1.52
CA SER A 194 18.65 -4.59 -0.94
C SER A 194 18.00 -3.36 -0.29
N ILE A 195 17.98 -3.35 1.04
CA ILE A 195 17.41 -2.26 1.85
C ILE A 195 18.50 -1.55 2.66
N GLY A 196 19.74 -1.63 2.18
CA GLY A 196 20.89 -0.98 2.76
C GLY A 196 20.75 0.53 2.77
N GLU A 197 21.26 1.18 3.81
CA GLU A 197 21.18 2.64 4.05
C GLU A 197 19.76 3.21 4.16
N TRP A 198 18.72 2.38 4.15
CA TRP A 198 17.35 2.85 4.34
C TRP A 198 17.19 3.48 5.72
N LYS A 199 16.45 4.59 5.75
CA LYS A 199 16.05 5.29 6.98
C LYS A 199 14.54 5.31 7.08
N LEU A 200 14.02 4.69 8.13
CA LEU A 200 12.59 4.69 8.42
C LEU A 200 12.29 5.70 9.50
N LYS A 201 11.37 6.61 9.20
CA LYS A 201 10.94 7.66 10.13
C LYS A 201 9.55 7.34 10.65
N ARG A 202 9.42 7.25 11.97
CA ARG A 202 8.13 7.08 12.64
C ARG A 202 7.75 8.37 13.34
N ARG A 203 6.59 8.91 12.95
CA ARG A 203 5.93 10.04 13.60
C ARG A 203 4.67 9.53 14.30
N ILE A 204 4.51 9.92 15.55
CA ILE A 204 3.29 9.72 16.33
C ILE A 204 2.91 11.09 16.87
N ASP A 205 1.64 11.46 16.76
CA ASP A 205 1.17 12.78 17.23
C ASP A 205 1.58 13.02 18.69
N GLY A 206 2.20 14.17 18.93
CA GLY A 206 2.68 14.57 20.26
C GLY A 206 3.97 13.89 20.73
N LYS A 207 4.63 13.03 19.93
CA LYS A 207 5.92 12.39 20.28
C LYS A 207 7.06 12.82 19.34
N ARG A 208 8.31 12.68 19.81
CA ARG A 208 9.50 12.91 19.00
C ARG A 208 9.56 11.91 17.83
N GLU A 209 10.03 12.37 16.67
CA GLU A 209 10.29 11.51 15.50
C GLU A 209 11.36 10.48 15.86
N ILE A 210 11.07 9.21 15.55
CA ILE A 210 12.00 8.10 15.75
C ILE A 210 12.56 7.68 14.40
N VAL A 211 13.88 7.52 14.32
CA VAL A 211 14.57 7.10 13.09
C VAL A 211 15.24 5.74 13.29
N TYR A 212 14.92 4.80 12.40
CA TYR A 212 15.56 3.49 12.31
C TYR A 212 16.45 3.47 11.07
N SER A 213 17.71 3.07 11.21
CA SER A 213 18.69 3.01 10.10
C SER A 213 19.22 1.60 9.91
N LEU A 214 19.37 1.19 8.65
CA LEU A 214 19.95 -0.10 8.30
C LEU A 214 21.42 0.05 7.83
N PRO A 215 22.27 -0.98 8.06
CA PRO A 215 23.64 -1.01 7.55
C PRO A 215 23.72 -0.88 6.02
N LYS A 216 24.86 -0.41 5.51
CA LYS A 216 25.04 -0.06 4.10
C LYS A 216 24.76 -1.20 3.12
N ASP A 217 25.19 -2.40 3.45
CA ASP A 217 25.09 -3.56 2.55
C ASP A 217 24.01 -4.56 3.01
N PHE A 218 22.97 -4.07 3.71
CA PHE A 218 21.94 -4.95 4.24
C PHE A 218 20.98 -5.43 3.15
N VAL A 219 20.89 -6.75 3.00
CA VAL A 219 19.98 -7.43 2.06
C VAL A 219 18.95 -8.24 2.85
N LEU A 220 17.67 -7.92 2.66
CA LEU A 220 16.57 -8.68 3.24
C LEU A 220 16.16 -9.81 2.31
N ARG A 221 16.50 -11.04 2.70
CA ARG A 221 16.21 -12.24 1.89
C ARG A 221 14.71 -12.44 1.67
N ALA A 222 14.39 -13.07 0.54
CA ALA A 222 13.03 -13.40 0.16
C ALA A 222 12.26 -14.11 1.29
N GLY A 223 11.05 -13.63 1.59
CA GLY A 223 10.18 -14.17 2.64
C GLY A 223 10.71 -14.05 4.08
N LYS A 224 11.84 -13.37 4.31
CA LYS A 224 12.42 -13.18 5.66
C LYS A 224 12.01 -11.84 6.27
N SER A 225 12.16 -11.78 7.58
CA SER A 225 11.90 -10.59 8.37
C SER A 225 13.15 -10.18 9.15
N VAL A 226 13.31 -8.87 9.37
CA VAL A 226 14.38 -8.29 10.18
C VAL A 226 13.80 -7.35 11.22
N LYS A 227 14.27 -7.49 12.46
CA LYS A 227 13.96 -6.56 13.56
C LYS A 227 15.00 -5.46 13.60
N VAL A 228 14.56 -4.22 13.42
CA VAL A 228 15.39 -3.01 13.51
C VAL A 228 15.07 -2.30 14.81
N ILE A 229 16.08 -2.03 15.62
CA ILE A 229 15.96 -1.40 16.93
C ILE A 229 16.45 0.04 16.81
N THR A 230 15.84 0.97 17.54
CA THR A 230 16.37 2.33 17.65
C THR A 230 17.72 2.30 18.35
N LEU A 231 18.74 2.88 17.73
CA LEU A 231 19.96 3.18 18.48
C LEU A 231 19.61 4.18 19.59
N PRO A 232 20.04 3.96 20.84
CA PRO A 232 19.95 4.99 21.86
C PRO A 232 20.80 6.18 21.40
N GLY A 233 20.15 7.34 21.29
CA GLY A 233 20.84 8.62 21.07
C GLY A 233 21.38 9.17 22.37
#